data_AF-A0A6G8CRJ0-F1
#
_entry.id   AF-A0A6G8CRJ0-F1
#
_cell.length_a   1.000
_cell.length_b   1.000
_cell.length_c   1.000
_cell.angle_alpha   90.00
_cell.angle_beta   90.00
_cell.angle_gamma   90.00
#
_symmetry.space_group_name_H-M   'P 1'
#
loop_
_entity.id
_entity.type
_entity.pdbx_description
1 polymer ?
#
loop_
_entity_poly.entity_id
_entity_poly.type
_entity_poly.pdbx_seq_one_letter_code
_entity_poly.pdbx_strand_id
1 'polypeptide(L)' 'MALLRKTTAAKVLDLSKSGLEKLVAGDPSFPRPIKLGETRQAAVFFDQSEIHAWIESKKAQRLEAVQ' A
#
# COMPACT_ATOMS: atom_id res chain seq x y z
N MET A 1 -2.71 -4.82 14.69
CA MET A 1 -1.98 -4.30 13.52
C MET A 1 -1.53 -2.88 13.76
N ALA A 2 -0.43 -2.46 13.12
CA ALA A 2 0.13 -1.12 13.23
C ALA A 2 -0.13 -0.31 11.96
N LEU A 3 -0.27 1.01 12.13
CA LEU A 3 -0.31 1.97 11.03
C LEU A 3 1.11 2.31 10.58
N LEU A 4 1.39 2.10 9.30
CA LEU A 4 2.67 2.41 8.68
C LEU A 4 2.64 3.79 8.05
N ARG A 5 3.62 4.63 8.36
CA ARG A 5 3.84 5.86 7.58
C ARG A 5 4.15 5.51 6.13
N LYS A 6 3.83 6.41 5.20
CA LYS A 6 4.17 6.29 3.77
C LYS A 6 5.61 5.86 3.50
N THR A 7 6.59 6.38 4.26
CA THR A 7 8.01 5.98 4.16
C THR A 7 8.25 4.52 4.50
N THR A 8 7.57 4.02 5.53
CA THR A 8 7.74 2.64 6.01
C THR A 8 7.03 1.68 5.07
N ALA A 9 5.81 2.01 4.63
CA ALA A 9 5.09 1.24 3.62
C ALA A 9 5.90 1.11 2.32
N ALA A 10 6.53 2.19 1.86
CA ALA A 10 7.40 2.15 0.68
C ALA A 10 8.61 1.22 0.88
N LYS A 11 9.27 1.25 2.05
CA LYS A 11 10.38 0.35 2.37
C LYS A 11 9.95 -1.13 2.44
N VAL A 12 8.78 -1.42 3.01
CA VAL A 12 8.25 -2.80 3.10
C VAL A 12 8.04 -3.41 1.71
N LEU A 13 7.66 -2.58 0.74
CA LEU A 13 7.42 -3.00 -0.65
C LEU A 13 8.66 -2.86 -1.54
N ASP A 14 9.81 -2.47 -0.97
CA ASP A 14 11.04 -2.14 -1.71
C ASP A 14 10.82 -1.09 -2.83
N LEU A 15 9.98 -0.10 -2.56
CA LEU A 15 9.62 0.98 -3.48
C LEU A 15 10.16 2.33 -3.01
N SER A 16 10.39 3.22 -3.98
CA SER A 16 10.55 4.65 -3.69
C SER A 16 9.20 5.28 -3.28
N LYS A 17 9.23 6.43 -2.59
CA LYS A 17 8.01 7.18 -2.23
C LYS A 17 7.13 7.47 -3.44
N SER A 18 7.75 7.88 -4.54
CA SER A 18 7.06 8.17 -5.81
C SER A 18 6.55 6.90 -6.48
N GLY A 19 7.26 5.78 -6.35
CA GLY A 19 6.81 4.46 -6.81
C GLY A 19 5.55 4.01 -6.07
N LEU A 20 5.52 4.17 -4.75
CA LEU A 20 4.34 3.89 -3.94
C LEU A 20 3.15 4.76 -4.35
N GLU A 21 3.34 6.05 -4.66
CA GLU A 21 2.26 6.92 -5.13
C GLU A 21 1.71 6.49 -6.49
N LYS A 22 2.59 6.12 -7.41
CA LYS A 22 2.18 5.57 -8.71
C LYS A 22 1.42 4.27 -8.55
N LEU A 23 1.82 3.41 -7.61
CA LEU A 23 1.13 2.17 -7.30
C LEU A 23 -0.27 2.43 -6.76
N VAL A 24 -0.40 3.32 -5.77
CA VAL A 24 -1.69 3.72 -5.20
C VAL A 24 -2.61 4.33 -6.27
N ALA A 25 -2.06 5.11 -7.20
CA ALA A 25 -2.84 5.74 -8.27
C ALA A 25 -3.20 4.78 -9.41
N GLY A 26 -2.36 3.77 -9.68
CA GLY A 26 -2.51 2.84 -10.80
C GLY A 26 -3.23 1.54 -10.46
N ASP A 27 -3.16 1.08 -9.21
CA ASP A 27 -3.78 -0.18 -8.74
C ASP A 27 -4.90 0.16 -7.74
N PRO A 28 -6.18 0.17 -8.17
CA PRO A 28 -7.30 0.49 -7.27
C PRO A 28 -7.52 -0.57 -6.18
N SER A 29 -6.92 -1.75 -6.33
CA SER A 29 -6.92 -2.80 -5.32
C SER A 29 -5.90 -2.56 -4.21
N PHE A 30 -4.96 -1.62 -4.41
CA PHE A 30 -3.97 -1.27 -3.40
C PHE A 30 -4.62 -0.50 -2.23
N PRO A 31 -4.20 -0.76 -0.97
CA PRO A 31 -4.77 -0.10 0.21
C PRO A 31 -4.74 1.42 0.12
N ARG A 32 -5.88 2.02 0.45
CA ARG A 32 -6.03 3.47 0.38
C ARG A 32 -5.25 4.16 1.50
N PRO A 33 -4.59 5.29 1.20
CA PRO A 33 -3.91 6.09 2.20
C PRO A 33 -4.90 6.65 3.25
N ILE A 34 -4.59 6.45 4.52
CA ILE A 34 -5.31 7.03 5.66
C ILE A 34 -4.65 8.37 6.01
N LYS A 35 -5.37 9.47 5.81
CA LYS A 35 -4.87 10.82 6.10
C LYS A 35 -5.31 11.25 7.49
N LEU A 36 -4.36 11.45 8.41
CA LEU A 36 -4.64 11.94 9.78
C LEU A 36 -4.50 13.46 9.86
N GLY A 37 -5.33 14.17 9.10
CA GLY A 37 -5.42 15.63 9.15
C GLY A 37 -5.90 16.26 7.83
N GLU A 38 -6.44 17.46 7.93
CA GLU A 38 -7.02 18.17 6.78
C GLU A 38 -5.97 18.90 5.94
N THR A 39 -4.83 19.28 6.55
CA THR A 39 -3.77 20.04 5.88
C THR A 39 -3.06 19.23 4.79
N ARG A 40 -2.47 19.92 3.80
CA ARG A 40 -1.68 19.28 2.73
C ARG A 40 -0.42 18.56 3.26
N GLN A 41 0.07 18.96 4.44
CA GLN A 41 1.23 18.36 5.10
C GLN A 41 0.84 17.24 6.09
N ALA A 42 -0.44 16.91 6.23
CA ALA A 42 -0.89 15.88 7.16
C ALA A 42 -0.23 14.53 6.85
N ALA A 43 0.15 13.83 7.91
CA ALA A 43 0.80 12.53 7.78
C ALA A 43 -0.17 11.50 7.18
N VAL A 44 0.34 10.77 6.20
CA VAL A 44 -0.37 9.70 5.50
C VAL A 44 0.13 8.35 6.00
N PHE A 45 -0.82 7.52 6.39
CA PHE A 45 -0.63 6.19 6.93
C PHE A 45 -1.26 5.14 6.03
N PHE A 46 -0.79 3.91 6.18
CA PHE A 46 -1.31 2.72 5.53
C PHE A 46 -1.48 1.64 6.59
N ASP A 47 -2.55 0.86 6.52
CA ASP A 47 -2.69 -0.29 7.40
C ASP A 47 -1.78 -1.44 6.95
N GLN A 48 -1.04 -2.00 7.90
CA GLN A 48 -0.10 -3.09 7.62
C GLN A 48 -0.82 -4.36 7.14
N SER A 49 -2.00 -4.68 7.68
CA SER A 49 -2.73 -5.86 7.27
C SER A 49 -3.35 -5.72 5.91
N GLU A 50 -3.85 -4.54 5.54
CA GLU A 50 -4.35 -4.34 4.18
C GLU A 50 -3.23 -4.49 3.15
N ILE A 51 -2.02 -4.00 3.44
CA ILE A 51 -0.84 -4.24 2.58
C ILE A 51 -0.57 -5.73 2.47
N HIS A 52 -0.60 -6.47 3.58
CA HIS A 52 -0.37 -7.91 3.56
C HIS A 52 -1.44 -8.65 2.76
N ALA A 53 -2.71 -8.33 2.98
CA ALA A 53 -3.84 -8.91 2.25
C ALA A 53 -3.76 -8.62 0.74
N TRP A 54 -3.31 -7.43 0.34
CA TRP A 54 -3.05 -7.11 -1.06
C TRP A 54 -1.93 -7.98 -1.65
N ILE A 55 -0.82 -8.19 -0.92
CA ILE A 55 0.24 -9.10 -1.35
C ILE A 55 -0.30 -10.53 -1.50
N GLU A 56 -1.12 -11.00 -0.55
CA GLU A 56 -1.76 -12.31 -0.61
C GLU A 56 -2.69 -12.44 -1.81
N SER A 57 -3.49 -11.41 -2.10
CA SER A 57 -4.34 -11.36 -3.30
C SER A 57 -3.52 -11.44 -4.59
N LYS A 58 -2.36 -10.75 -4.66
CA LYS A 58 -1.45 -10.86 -5.82
C LYS A 58 -0.83 -12.25 -5.93
N LYS A 59 -0.50 -12.90 -4.80
CA LYS A 59 -0.02 -14.29 -4.79
C LYS A 59 -1.09 -15.26 -5.28
N ALA A 60 -2.34 -15.09 -4.86
CA ALA A 60 -3.47 -15.91 -5.27
C ALA A 60 -3.76 -15.76 -6.77
N GLN A 61 -3.87 -14.51 -7.28
CA GLN A 61 -4.05 -14.24 -8.71
C GLN A 61 -2.95 -14.89 -9.57
N ARG A 62 -1.70 -14.85 -9.11
CA ARG A 62 -0.59 -15.52 -9.79
C ARG A 62 -0.75 -17.05 -9.79
N LEU A 63 -1.25 -17.64 -8.70
CA LEU A 63 -1.44 -19.08 -8.59
C LEU A 63 -2.60 -19.56 -9.48
N GLU A 64 -3.68 -18.78 -9.56
CA GLU A 64 -4.85 -19.07 -10.41
C GLU A 64 -4.53 -18.92 -11.90
N ALA A 65 -3.64 -18.00 -12.30
CA ALA A 65 -3.23 -17.82 -13.69
C ALA A 65 -2.31 -18.94 -14.23
N VAL A 66 -1.93 -19.91 -13.40
CA VAL A 66 -1.08 -21.07 -13.75
C VAL A 66 -1.90 -22.37 -13.87
N GLN A 67 -3.22 -22.33 -13.60
CA GLN A 67 -4.16 -23.43 -13.86
C GLN A 67 -4.81 -23.30 -15.24
#